data_AF-U1ZQ25-F1
#
_entry.id   AF-U1ZQ25-F1
#
_cell.length_a   1.000
_cell.length_b   1.000
_cell.length_c   1.000
_cell.angle_alpha   90.00
_cell.angle_beta   90.00
_cell.angle_gamma   90.00
#
_symmetry.space_group_name_H-M   'P 1'
#
loop_
_entity.id
_entity.type
_entity.pdbx_description
1 polymer ?
#
loop_
_entity_poly.entity_id
_entity_poly.type
_entity_poly.pdbx_seq_one_letter_code
_entity_poly.pdbx_strand_id
1 'polypeptide(L)'
;MRLIKKALTFDDVLLVPAYSEVLPRDTSLLTRFTRDITLNIPLVSAAMDTVTEARLAIAMAQEGGIGIIHKNLTADAQAREVARVKRHEFGIVIDPVTVTPTMKVRDAINLQRQHGISGLPVVEAGKLVGIVTNRDLRFEDRLDLPLRDVMTPQERLITMHEGATLDEAQALMHRHRLERVLIVNDQFQLRGLATVKDIVKNTEHPLASKDSHGQLRVGAAVGVGDGTEERVEKLAAAGVDVVVVDTAHGHSRGVIERVRWVKKNFPRIQVIGGNIATADAARALVEAGADCVKVGIGPGSICTTRIVAGVGVPQITAIADVAKALEGTGVPLIADGGIRFSGDVSKALAAGASACMMGGMFAGTEESPGEVVLFQGRSYKSYRGMGSLGAMVDGSADRYFQDPSNNADKLVPEGIEGRVPYKGSVIAIIYQLVGGIRASMGYCGCKSIEELHAKAEFVEITAAGVRESHVHDVQITKEAPNYRAD
;
A
#
# COMPACT_ATOMS: atom_id res chain seq x y z
N MET A 1 27.94 2.86 32.09
CA MET A 1 27.41 2.70 30.71
C MET A 1 27.64 1.27 30.26
N ARG A 2 26.64 0.58 29.71
CA ARG A 2 26.78 -0.78 29.13
C ARG A 2 26.69 -0.65 27.60
N LEU A 3 27.84 -0.54 26.93
CA LEU A 3 27.90 -0.47 25.47
C LEU A 3 27.79 -1.89 24.89
N ILE A 4 26.80 -2.13 24.03
CA ILE A 4 26.52 -3.47 23.50
C ILE A 4 27.26 -3.78 22.20
N LYS A 5 27.35 -2.82 21.26
CA LYS A 5 28.05 -2.94 19.97
C LYS A 5 28.09 -1.62 19.22
N LYS A 6 28.91 -1.56 18.17
CA LYS A 6 28.81 -0.56 17.11
C LYS A 6 27.59 -0.86 16.23
N ALA A 7 26.91 0.16 15.74
CA ALA A 7 25.75 0.03 14.86
C ALA A 7 25.92 0.95 13.64
N LEU A 8 25.42 0.49 12.50
CA LEU A 8 25.60 1.05 11.16
C LEU A 8 24.26 1.46 10.56
N THR A 9 24.26 2.53 9.77
CA THR A 9 23.17 2.99 8.92
C THR A 9 23.55 2.88 7.44
N PHE A 10 22.67 3.33 6.54
CA PHE A 10 22.84 3.21 5.09
C PHE A 10 24.15 3.82 4.56
N ASP A 11 24.58 4.96 5.10
CA ASP A 11 25.80 5.67 4.69
C ASP A 11 27.08 5.01 5.23
N ASP A 12 26.99 4.13 6.21
CA ASP A 12 28.18 3.46 6.75
C ASP A 12 28.60 2.25 5.91
N VAL A 13 27.80 1.84 4.91
CA VAL A 13 28.02 0.59 4.16
C VAL A 13 27.75 0.70 2.66
N LEU A 14 28.45 -0.12 1.87
CA LEU A 14 28.17 -0.40 0.46
C LEU A 14 27.95 -1.90 0.24
N LEU A 15 27.24 -2.25 -0.84
CA LEU A 15 27.15 -3.62 -1.31
C LEU A 15 28.38 -3.96 -2.15
N VAL A 16 28.96 -5.13 -1.92
CA VAL A 16 30.12 -5.63 -2.65
C VAL A 16 29.64 -6.27 -3.97
N PRO A 17 30.13 -5.84 -5.14
CA PRO A 17 29.82 -6.50 -6.40
C PRO A 17 30.30 -7.96 -6.41
N ALA A 18 29.55 -8.84 -7.05
CA ALA A 18 29.85 -10.27 -7.15
C ALA A 18 29.80 -10.74 -8.61
N TYR A 19 30.29 -11.95 -8.87
CA TYR A 19 30.14 -12.58 -10.18
C TYR A 19 28.65 -12.68 -10.55
N SER A 20 28.31 -12.29 -11.78
CA SER A 20 26.92 -12.23 -12.24
C SER A 20 26.78 -12.67 -13.69
N GLU A 21 25.90 -13.64 -13.91
CA GLU A 21 25.32 -13.97 -15.23
C GLU A 21 23.91 -13.38 -15.37
N VAL A 22 23.43 -12.65 -14.36
CA VAL A 22 22.06 -12.14 -14.26
C VAL A 22 22.02 -10.69 -14.73
N LEU A 23 21.25 -10.40 -15.77
CA LEU A 23 21.01 -9.02 -16.19
C LEU A 23 19.88 -8.39 -15.35
N PRO A 24 19.90 -7.07 -15.09
CA PRO A 24 18.88 -6.39 -14.29
C PRO A 24 17.42 -6.63 -14.74
N ARG A 25 17.18 -6.82 -16.03
CA ARG A 25 15.85 -7.10 -16.59
C ARG A 25 15.33 -8.50 -16.23
N ASP A 26 16.22 -9.44 -15.94
CA ASP A 26 15.91 -10.85 -15.71
C ASP A 26 15.71 -11.15 -14.20
N THR A 27 15.84 -10.13 -13.34
CA THR A 27 15.63 -10.29 -11.89
C THR A 27 14.13 -10.33 -11.54
N SER A 28 13.80 -11.10 -10.50
CA SER A 28 12.47 -11.11 -9.89
C SER A 28 12.48 -10.26 -8.62
N LEU A 29 11.54 -9.32 -8.54
CA LEU A 29 11.31 -8.49 -7.34
C LEU A 29 10.19 -9.00 -6.46
N LEU A 30 9.64 -10.18 -6.78
CA LEU A 30 8.61 -10.82 -5.98
C LEU A 30 9.15 -11.05 -4.56
N THR A 31 8.35 -10.68 -3.57
CA THR A 31 8.76 -10.74 -2.17
C THR A 31 7.60 -11.11 -1.25
N ARG A 32 7.89 -11.76 -0.14
CA ARG A 32 6.91 -12.07 0.92
C ARG A 32 6.75 -10.86 1.83
N PHE A 33 5.62 -10.18 1.72
CA PHE A 33 5.30 -9.01 2.53
C PHE A 33 4.71 -9.39 3.89
N THR A 34 3.93 -10.46 3.95
CA THR A 34 3.53 -11.14 5.19
C THR A 34 3.73 -12.65 5.01
N ARG A 35 3.31 -13.46 5.99
CA ARG A 35 3.29 -14.92 5.86
C ARG A 35 2.59 -15.38 4.58
N ASP A 36 1.42 -14.79 4.29
CA ASP A 36 0.53 -15.24 3.21
C ASP A 36 0.36 -14.23 2.06
N ILE A 37 0.86 -13.00 2.21
CA ILE A 37 0.80 -11.97 1.15
C ILE A 37 2.16 -11.80 0.50
N THR A 38 2.19 -11.96 -0.82
CA THR A 38 3.31 -11.61 -1.68
C THR A 38 3.05 -10.29 -2.40
N LEU A 39 4.11 -9.51 -2.62
CA LEU A 39 4.10 -8.32 -3.48
C LEU A 39 4.97 -8.57 -4.71
N ASN A 40 4.65 -7.89 -5.81
CA ASN A 40 5.42 -7.97 -7.05
C ASN A 40 6.61 -7.00 -7.07
N ILE A 41 6.56 -5.96 -6.24
CA ILE A 41 7.71 -5.09 -5.92
C ILE A 41 7.79 -4.85 -4.41
N PRO A 42 9.01 -4.69 -3.84
CA PRO A 42 9.21 -4.60 -2.39
C PRO A 42 8.98 -3.18 -1.83
N LEU A 43 7.98 -2.45 -2.35
CA LEU A 43 7.73 -1.05 -2.01
C LEU A 43 6.39 -0.88 -1.28
N VAL A 44 6.42 -0.13 -0.17
CA VAL A 44 5.26 0.14 0.68
C VAL A 44 5.15 1.63 0.96
N SER A 45 3.98 2.24 0.78
CA SER A 45 3.77 3.64 1.18
C SER A 45 3.37 3.75 2.66
N ALA A 46 3.99 4.69 3.37
CA ALA A 46 3.82 4.82 4.82
C ALA A 46 2.43 5.28 5.25
N ALA A 47 1.99 4.81 6.42
CA ALA A 47 0.72 5.15 7.05
C ALA A 47 0.74 6.56 7.67
N MET A 48 0.78 7.58 6.82
CA MET A 48 0.83 8.98 7.21
C MET A 48 -0.22 9.79 6.45
N ASP A 49 -0.82 10.76 7.13
CA ASP A 49 -1.87 11.63 6.58
C ASP A 49 -1.42 12.49 5.39
N THR A 50 -0.12 12.75 5.27
CA THR A 50 0.51 13.45 4.14
C THR A 50 1.11 12.49 3.11
N VAL A 51 0.84 11.19 3.22
CA VAL A 51 1.41 10.18 2.32
C VAL A 51 0.32 9.31 1.71
N THR A 52 -0.44 8.54 2.50
CA THR A 52 -1.25 7.44 1.94
C THR A 52 -2.74 7.52 2.30
N GLU A 53 -3.54 7.91 1.31
CA GLU A 53 -4.98 7.64 1.22
C GLU A 53 -5.27 6.77 -0.02
N ALA A 54 -6.54 6.59 -0.42
CA ALA A 54 -6.91 5.67 -1.50
C ALA A 54 -6.19 5.95 -2.82
N ARG A 55 -5.95 7.23 -3.18
CA ARG A 55 -5.29 7.58 -4.46
C ARG A 55 -3.88 7.00 -4.54
N LEU A 56 -3.04 7.24 -3.54
CA LEU A 56 -1.70 6.66 -3.51
C LEU A 56 -1.74 5.14 -3.31
N ALA A 57 -2.63 4.63 -2.46
CA ALA A 57 -2.74 3.19 -2.23
C ALA A 57 -3.12 2.41 -3.50
N ILE A 58 -4.02 2.96 -4.32
CA ILE A 58 -4.38 2.43 -5.64
C ILE A 58 -3.15 2.39 -6.55
N ALA A 59 -2.45 3.53 -6.71
CA ALA A 59 -1.28 3.61 -7.59
C ALA A 59 -0.16 2.66 -7.14
N MET A 60 0.09 2.56 -5.83
CA MET A 60 1.06 1.62 -5.27
C MET A 60 0.67 0.16 -5.57
N ALA A 61 -0.60 -0.20 -5.38
CA ALA A 61 -1.09 -1.55 -5.65
C ALA A 61 -1.05 -1.89 -7.14
N GLN A 62 -1.41 -0.96 -8.03
CA GLN A 62 -1.33 -1.14 -9.48
C GLN A 62 0.11 -1.40 -9.97
N GLU A 63 1.09 -0.74 -9.38
CA GLU A 63 2.51 -0.97 -9.71
C GLU A 63 3.12 -2.19 -9.00
N GLY A 64 2.33 -2.90 -8.19
CA GLY A 64 2.72 -4.17 -7.56
C GLY A 64 3.23 -4.08 -6.12
N GLY A 65 3.20 -2.88 -5.53
CA GLY A 65 3.46 -2.64 -4.12
C GLY A 65 2.17 -2.68 -3.30
N ILE A 66 2.15 -1.96 -2.19
CA ILE A 66 0.95 -1.78 -1.36
C ILE A 66 0.99 -0.45 -0.63
N GLY A 67 -0.17 0.18 -0.43
CA GLY A 67 -0.32 1.35 0.42
C GLY A 67 -0.99 1.04 1.75
N ILE A 68 -0.53 1.68 2.83
CA ILE A 68 -1.13 1.57 4.16
C ILE A 68 -1.89 2.86 4.49
N ILE A 69 -3.22 2.78 4.57
CA ILE A 69 -4.08 3.92 4.92
C ILE A 69 -3.83 4.32 6.37
N HIS A 70 -3.53 5.60 6.62
CA HIS A 70 -3.27 6.14 7.95
C HIS A 70 -4.51 6.14 8.86
N LYS A 71 -4.30 6.29 10.18
CA LYS A 71 -5.36 6.26 11.20
C LYS A 71 -5.85 7.63 11.67
N ASN A 72 -5.26 8.74 11.22
CA ASN A 72 -5.73 10.13 11.48
C ASN A 72 -7.01 10.45 10.67
N LEU A 73 -7.95 9.52 10.70
CA LEU A 73 -9.29 9.56 10.11
C LEU A 73 -10.23 8.93 11.13
N THR A 74 -11.52 9.27 11.07
CA THR A 74 -12.51 8.48 11.82
C THR A 74 -12.52 7.04 11.31
N ALA A 75 -12.98 6.09 12.14
CA ALA A 75 -13.05 4.68 11.75
C ALA A 75 -13.82 4.47 10.44
N ASP A 76 -14.95 5.18 10.28
CA ASP A 76 -15.74 5.14 9.04
C ASP A 76 -15.02 5.74 7.83
N ALA A 77 -14.31 6.86 8.02
CA ALA A 77 -13.56 7.48 6.93
C ALA A 77 -12.41 6.58 6.45
N GLN A 78 -11.68 5.97 7.38
CA GLN A 78 -10.60 5.03 7.04
C GLN A 78 -11.15 3.78 6.31
N ALA A 79 -12.27 3.23 6.78
CA ALA A 79 -12.94 2.11 6.11
C ALA A 79 -13.44 2.48 4.71
N ARG A 80 -13.91 3.72 4.50
CA ARG A 80 -14.27 4.23 3.16
C ARG A 80 -13.06 4.30 2.24
N GLU A 81 -11.90 4.77 2.72
CA GLU A 81 -10.66 4.78 1.93
C GLU A 81 -10.27 3.36 1.51
N VAL A 82 -10.30 2.39 2.43
CA VAL A 82 -10.07 0.96 2.11
C VAL A 82 -11.06 0.47 1.05
N ALA A 83 -12.35 0.70 1.25
CA ALA A 83 -13.38 0.28 0.30
C ALA A 83 -13.18 0.92 -1.08
N ARG A 84 -12.71 2.17 -1.17
CA ARG A 84 -12.38 2.82 -2.44
C ARG A 84 -11.26 2.09 -3.18
N VAL A 85 -10.23 1.60 -2.47
CA VAL A 85 -9.15 0.81 -3.08
C VAL A 85 -9.67 -0.56 -3.54
N LYS A 86 -10.37 -1.29 -2.65
CA LYS A 86 -10.92 -2.62 -2.98
C LYS A 86 -11.90 -2.60 -4.15
N ARG A 87 -12.58 -1.48 -4.36
CA ARG A 87 -13.54 -1.27 -5.47
C ARG A 87 -12.92 -0.61 -6.71
N HIS A 88 -11.63 -0.29 -6.73
CA HIS A 88 -11.03 0.43 -7.84
C HIS A 88 -10.87 -0.41 -9.10
N GLU A 89 -10.50 -1.68 -8.93
CA GLU A 89 -10.43 -2.68 -9.98
C GLU A 89 -11.18 -3.92 -9.54
N PHE A 90 -12.03 -4.42 -10.42
CA PHE A 90 -12.67 -5.70 -10.25
C PHE A 90 -12.34 -6.54 -11.46
N GLY A 91 -11.48 -7.57 -11.34
CA GLY A 91 -11.41 -8.56 -12.43
C GLY A 91 -12.83 -9.05 -12.78
N ILE A 92 -13.60 -9.38 -11.76
CA ILE A 92 -15.03 -9.70 -11.84
C ILE A 92 -15.72 -8.97 -10.69
N VAL A 93 -16.76 -8.18 -10.98
CA VAL A 93 -17.60 -7.55 -9.96
C VAL A 93 -18.50 -8.62 -9.36
N ILE A 94 -18.20 -9.03 -8.12
CA ILE A 94 -19.03 -9.94 -7.34
C ILE A 94 -20.16 -9.13 -6.70
N ASP A 95 -21.39 -9.65 -6.76
CA ASP A 95 -22.61 -8.98 -6.24
C ASP A 95 -22.82 -7.55 -6.79
N PRO A 96 -22.95 -7.39 -8.12
CA PRO A 96 -23.14 -6.07 -8.73
C PRO A 96 -24.47 -5.44 -8.29
N VAL A 97 -24.51 -4.10 -8.21
CA VAL A 97 -25.75 -3.37 -7.90
C VAL A 97 -26.83 -3.71 -8.93
N THR A 98 -27.92 -4.34 -8.48
CA THR A 98 -29.04 -4.75 -9.33
C THR A 98 -30.26 -3.85 -9.17
N VAL A 99 -31.13 -3.84 -10.17
CA VAL A 99 -32.42 -3.13 -10.18
C VAL A 99 -33.57 -4.07 -10.55
N THR A 100 -34.81 -3.67 -10.27
CA THR A 100 -36.00 -4.46 -10.62
C THR A 100 -36.60 -4.01 -11.95
N PRO A 101 -37.37 -4.87 -12.66
CA PRO A 101 -38.03 -4.50 -13.91
C PRO A 101 -39.08 -3.39 -13.76
N THR A 102 -39.58 -3.19 -12.54
CA THR A 102 -40.58 -2.18 -12.18
C THR A 102 -39.98 -0.84 -11.77
N MET A 103 -38.68 -0.78 -11.50
CA MET A 103 -37.99 0.48 -11.20
C MET A 103 -38.16 1.44 -12.37
N LYS A 104 -38.31 2.74 -12.09
CA LYS A 104 -38.43 3.75 -13.13
C LYS A 104 -37.07 4.14 -13.70
N VAL A 105 -37.06 4.56 -14.97
CA VAL A 105 -35.86 5.09 -15.64
C VAL A 105 -35.17 6.19 -14.82
N ARG A 106 -35.92 7.15 -14.26
CA ARG A 106 -35.37 8.23 -13.41
C ARG A 106 -34.53 7.72 -12.24
N ASP A 107 -34.98 6.65 -11.59
CA ASP A 107 -34.37 6.14 -10.37
C ASP A 107 -33.08 5.39 -10.71
N ALA A 108 -33.09 4.66 -11.83
CA ALA A 108 -31.91 4.01 -12.36
C ALA A 108 -30.83 5.03 -12.77
N ILE A 109 -31.20 6.15 -13.41
CA ILE A 109 -30.24 7.23 -13.76
C ILE A 109 -29.62 7.83 -12.50
N ASN A 110 -30.42 8.08 -11.46
CA ASN A 110 -29.92 8.58 -10.18
C ASN A 110 -28.96 7.58 -9.53
N LEU A 111 -29.28 6.29 -9.56
CA LEU A 111 -28.43 5.23 -9.03
C LEU A 111 -27.10 5.15 -9.80
N GLN A 112 -27.11 5.24 -11.13
CA GLN A 112 -25.91 5.27 -11.96
C GLN A 112 -25.00 6.45 -11.60
N ARG A 113 -25.58 7.65 -11.40
CA ARG A 113 -24.83 8.86 -11.03
C ARG A 113 -24.26 8.77 -9.61
N GLN A 114 -25.07 8.31 -8.66
CA GLN A 114 -24.67 8.21 -7.26
C GLN A 114 -23.51 7.24 -7.06
N HIS A 115 -23.51 6.12 -7.79
CA HIS A 115 -22.50 5.07 -7.64
C HIS A 115 -21.41 5.10 -8.72
N GLY A 116 -21.52 5.97 -9.73
CA GLY A 116 -20.59 6.02 -10.87
C GLY A 116 -20.60 4.74 -11.72
N ILE A 117 -21.73 4.02 -11.75
CA ILE A 117 -21.88 2.73 -12.43
C ILE A 117 -22.57 2.97 -13.77
N SER A 118 -22.00 2.49 -14.88
CA SER A 118 -22.57 2.73 -16.21
C SER A 118 -23.42 1.57 -16.77
N GLY A 119 -23.71 0.55 -15.96
CA GLY A 119 -24.62 -0.54 -16.31
C GLY A 119 -25.19 -1.26 -15.09
N LEU A 120 -26.49 -1.56 -15.13
CA LEU A 120 -27.28 -2.12 -14.03
C LEU A 120 -27.96 -3.42 -14.50
N PRO A 121 -27.57 -4.58 -13.96
CA PRO A 121 -28.30 -5.83 -14.16
C PRO A 121 -29.71 -5.73 -13.60
N VAL A 122 -30.69 -6.23 -14.34
CA VAL A 122 -32.10 -6.26 -13.94
C VAL A 122 -32.43 -7.66 -13.43
N VAL A 123 -32.88 -7.75 -12.18
CA VAL A 123 -33.19 -9.02 -11.51
C VAL A 123 -34.63 -9.04 -11.03
N GLU A 124 -35.32 -10.15 -11.27
CA GLU A 124 -36.68 -10.41 -10.80
C GLU A 124 -36.75 -11.80 -10.16
N ALA A 125 -37.31 -11.90 -8.96
CA ALA A 125 -37.42 -13.15 -8.20
C ALA A 125 -36.09 -13.95 -8.13
N GLY A 126 -34.97 -13.25 -8.02
CA GLY A 126 -33.62 -13.84 -7.93
C GLY A 126 -33.02 -14.30 -9.26
N LYS A 127 -33.67 -14.07 -10.40
CA LYS A 127 -33.16 -14.39 -11.74
C LYS A 127 -32.79 -13.15 -12.54
N LEU A 128 -31.73 -13.26 -13.34
CA LEU A 128 -31.32 -12.20 -14.25
C LEU A 128 -32.28 -12.13 -15.45
N VAL A 129 -33.00 -11.02 -15.58
CA VAL A 129 -34.01 -10.83 -16.64
C VAL A 129 -33.63 -9.77 -17.67
N GLY A 130 -32.57 -9.00 -17.43
CA GLY A 130 -32.07 -8.02 -18.39
C GLY A 130 -30.86 -7.24 -17.90
N ILE A 131 -30.44 -6.26 -18.70
CA ILE A 131 -29.46 -5.24 -18.32
C ILE A 131 -29.84 -3.89 -18.90
N VAL A 132 -29.59 -2.83 -18.15
CA VAL A 132 -29.74 -1.44 -18.59
C VAL A 132 -28.39 -0.76 -18.50
N THR A 133 -27.94 -0.12 -19.58
CA THR A 133 -26.65 0.56 -19.66
C THR A 133 -26.82 2.07 -19.80
N ASN A 134 -25.73 2.80 -19.61
CA ASN A 134 -25.71 4.24 -19.88
C ASN A 134 -26.10 4.55 -21.34
N ARG A 135 -25.85 3.65 -22.29
CA ARG A 135 -26.26 3.85 -23.69
C ARG A 135 -27.78 3.82 -23.85
N ASP A 136 -28.47 3.02 -23.06
CA ASP A 136 -29.93 2.88 -23.09
C ASP A 136 -30.62 4.07 -22.40
N LEU A 137 -29.99 4.65 -21.38
CA LEU A 137 -30.59 5.71 -20.56
C LEU A 137 -30.19 7.15 -20.94
N ARG A 138 -29.02 7.35 -21.57
CA ARG A 138 -28.43 8.70 -21.78
C ARG A 138 -29.30 9.65 -22.58
N PHE A 139 -30.14 9.13 -23.48
CA PHE A 139 -31.03 9.89 -24.34
C PHE A 139 -32.51 9.47 -24.18
N GLU A 140 -32.85 8.84 -23.05
CA GLU A 140 -34.22 8.44 -22.76
C GLU A 140 -34.96 9.58 -22.06
N ASP A 141 -35.93 10.17 -22.77
CA ASP A 141 -36.75 11.28 -22.26
C ASP A 141 -37.96 10.77 -21.44
N ARG A 142 -38.34 9.49 -21.58
CA ARG A 142 -39.51 8.89 -20.92
C ARG A 142 -39.13 8.37 -19.53
N LEU A 143 -38.86 9.30 -18.63
CA LEU A 143 -38.33 9.05 -17.29
C LEU A 143 -39.25 8.24 -16.35
N ASP A 144 -40.53 8.11 -16.67
CA ASP A 144 -41.53 7.39 -15.87
C ASP A 144 -41.77 5.95 -16.33
N LEU A 145 -41.17 5.52 -17.44
CA LEU A 145 -41.30 4.13 -17.88
C LEU A 145 -40.61 3.16 -16.92
N PRO A 146 -41.16 1.95 -16.76
CA PRO A 146 -40.49 0.86 -16.07
C PRO A 146 -39.27 0.39 -16.88
N LEU A 147 -38.22 -0.05 -16.18
CA LEU A 147 -36.99 -0.52 -16.83
C LEU A 147 -37.21 -1.69 -17.81
N ARG A 148 -38.25 -2.51 -17.60
CA ARG A 148 -38.58 -3.62 -18.51
C ARG A 148 -38.79 -3.17 -19.96
N ASP A 149 -39.22 -1.93 -20.18
CA ASP A 149 -39.57 -1.40 -21.51
C ASP A 149 -38.35 -0.83 -22.25
N VAL A 150 -37.23 -0.63 -21.55
CA VAL A 150 -36.00 -0.03 -22.11
C VAL A 150 -34.77 -0.92 -21.99
N MET A 151 -34.81 -1.97 -21.15
CA MET A 151 -33.68 -2.87 -20.93
C MET A 151 -33.39 -3.76 -22.13
N THR A 152 -32.15 -4.25 -22.22
CA THR A 152 -31.85 -5.44 -23.04
C THR A 152 -32.42 -6.67 -22.32
N PRO A 153 -33.40 -7.39 -22.91
CA PRO A 153 -34.09 -8.50 -22.28
C PRO A 153 -33.21 -9.76 -22.26
N GLN A 154 -33.60 -10.71 -21.40
CA GLN A 154 -32.90 -11.96 -21.14
C GLN A 154 -32.48 -12.71 -22.41
N GLU A 155 -33.34 -12.79 -23.44
CA GLU A 155 -33.05 -13.59 -24.64
C GLU A 155 -31.90 -13.01 -25.49
N ARG A 156 -31.56 -11.73 -25.27
CA ARG A 156 -30.49 -11.03 -25.97
C ARG A 156 -29.23 -10.85 -25.12
N LEU A 157 -29.24 -11.34 -23.88
CA LEU A 157 -28.07 -11.24 -23.01
C LEU A 157 -26.98 -12.19 -23.47
N ILE A 158 -25.76 -11.66 -23.57
CA ILE A 158 -24.56 -12.48 -23.66
C ILE A 158 -24.03 -12.65 -22.24
N THR A 159 -24.01 -13.88 -21.78
CA THR A 159 -23.58 -14.25 -20.43
C THR A 159 -22.45 -15.28 -20.47
N MET A 160 -21.80 -15.47 -19.34
CA MET A 160 -20.86 -16.57 -19.10
C MET A 160 -21.21 -17.29 -17.79
N HIS A 161 -20.75 -18.52 -17.63
CA HIS A 161 -20.98 -19.29 -16.40
C HIS A 161 -20.00 -18.91 -15.28
N GLU A 162 -20.36 -19.19 -14.04
CA GLU A 162 -19.44 -19.12 -12.90
C GLU A 162 -18.19 -19.97 -13.15
N GLY A 163 -17.02 -19.46 -12.75
CA GLY A 163 -15.73 -20.13 -12.96
C GLY A 163 -15.05 -19.84 -14.31
N ALA A 164 -15.73 -19.10 -15.20
CA ALA A 164 -15.17 -18.67 -16.48
C ALA A 164 -14.06 -17.61 -16.31
N THR A 165 -13.11 -17.57 -17.26
CA THR A 165 -11.89 -16.76 -17.15
C THR A 165 -12.07 -15.31 -17.64
N LEU A 166 -11.16 -14.42 -17.24
CA LEU A 166 -11.10 -13.05 -17.78
C LEU A 166 -10.87 -13.03 -19.29
N ASP A 167 -10.09 -13.98 -19.82
CA ASP A 167 -9.81 -14.09 -21.25
C ASP A 167 -11.08 -14.49 -22.03
N GLU A 168 -11.90 -15.37 -21.47
CA GLU A 168 -13.22 -15.69 -22.03
C GLU A 168 -14.15 -14.47 -22.03
N ALA A 169 -14.15 -13.70 -20.94
CA ALA A 169 -14.93 -12.46 -20.87
C ALA A 169 -14.47 -11.47 -21.94
N GLN A 170 -13.15 -11.32 -22.13
CA GLN A 170 -12.57 -10.48 -23.18
C GLN A 170 -12.96 -10.97 -24.59
N ALA A 171 -12.92 -12.28 -24.83
CA ALA A 171 -13.31 -12.86 -26.11
C ALA A 171 -14.79 -12.61 -26.43
N LEU A 172 -15.68 -12.75 -25.43
CA LEU A 172 -17.11 -12.44 -25.56
C LEU A 172 -17.35 -10.96 -25.83
N MET A 173 -16.70 -10.07 -25.07
CA MET A 173 -16.77 -8.61 -25.27
C MET A 173 -16.32 -8.21 -26.67
N HIS A 174 -15.20 -8.76 -27.16
CA HIS A 174 -14.69 -8.49 -28.49
C HIS A 174 -15.62 -9.02 -29.60
N ARG A 175 -16.06 -10.29 -29.48
CA ARG A 175 -16.93 -10.94 -30.47
C ARG A 175 -18.29 -10.25 -30.61
N HIS A 176 -18.90 -9.88 -29.48
CA HIS A 176 -20.25 -9.30 -29.44
C HIS A 176 -20.25 -7.78 -29.32
N ARG A 177 -19.07 -7.14 -29.33
CA ARG A 177 -18.87 -5.68 -29.20
C ARG A 177 -19.55 -5.11 -27.95
N LEU A 178 -19.39 -5.79 -26.83
CA LEU A 178 -19.98 -5.43 -25.54
C LEU A 178 -18.93 -4.79 -24.63
N GLU A 179 -19.37 -3.86 -23.78
CA GLU A 179 -18.52 -3.30 -22.72
C GLU A 179 -18.54 -4.14 -21.43
N ARG A 180 -19.43 -5.15 -21.38
CA ARG A 180 -19.84 -5.86 -20.17
C ARG A 180 -20.30 -7.27 -20.49
N VAL A 181 -19.99 -8.23 -19.62
CA VAL A 181 -20.47 -9.62 -19.69
C VAL A 181 -20.98 -10.03 -18.31
N LEU A 182 -22.23 -10.52 -18.27
CA LEU A 182 -22.88 -10.95 -17.03
C LEU A 182 -22.51 -12.40 -16.72
N ILE A 183 -22.24 -12.69 -15.45
CA ILE A 183 -21.88 -14.02 -14.98
C ILE A 183 -23.08 -14.62 -14.26
N VAL A 184 -23.50 -15.82 -14.67
CA VAL A 184 -24.67 -16.50 -14.13
C VAL A 184 -24.34 -17.94 -13.71
N ASN A 185 -25.13 -18.48 -12.79
CA ASN A 185 -25.11 -19.92 -12.48
C ASN A 185 -26.11 -20.71 -13.35
N ASP A 186 -26.20 -22.02 -13.12
CA ASP A 186 -27.08 -22.92 -13.87
C ASP A 186 -28.58 -22.60 -13.72
N GLN A 187 -28.97 -21.91 -12.63
CA GLN A 187 -30.36 -21.44 -12.43
C GLN A 187 -30.62 -20.04 -13.03
N PHE A 188 -29.67 -19.49 -13.79
CA PHE A 188 -29.70 -18.16 -14.39
C PHE A 188 -29.82 -17.02 -13.37
N GLN A 189 -29.28 -17.23 -12.18
CA GLN A 189 -29.13 -16.21 -11.15
C GLN A 189 -27.85 -15.43 -11.42
N LEU A 190 -27.88 -14.11 -11.21
CA LEU A 190 -26.71 -13.26 -11.38
C LEU A 190 -25.68 -13.53 -10.27
N ARG A 191 -24.43 -13.72 -10.68
CA ARG A 191 -23.31 -14.06 -9.79
C ARG A 191 -22.16 -13.08 -9.88
N GLY A 192 -22.04 -12.39 -11.02
CA GLY A 192 -21.10 -11.30 -11.18
C GLY A 192 -21.23 -10.58 -12.50
N LEU A 193 -20.32 -9.64 -12.73
CA LEU A 193 -20.22 -8.85 -13.96
C LEU A 193 -18.75 -8.56 -14.27
N ALA A 194 -18.31 -8.88 -15.49
CA ALA A 194 -17.01 -8.45 -16.00
C ALA A 194 -17.18 -7.18 -16.86
N THR A 195 -16.21 -6.26 -16.82
CA THR A 195 -16.24 -5.02 -17.64
C THR A 195 -14.97 -4.82 -18.45
N VAL A 196 -15.08 -4.18 -19.63
CA VAL A 196 -13.91 -3.83 -20.46
C VAL A 196 -12.93 -2.95 -19.69
N LYS A 197 -13.43 -2.04 -18.85
CA LYS A 197 -12.60 -1.14 -18.05
C LYS A 197 -11.64 -1.93 -17.15
N ASP A 198 -12.12 -3.00 -16.54
CA ASP A 198 -11.30 -3.82 -15.65
C ASP A 198 -10.27 -4.68 -16.42
N ILE A 199 -10.64 -5.18 -17.60
CA ILE A 199 -9.73 -5.93 -18.48
C ILE A 199 -8.59 -5.04 -18.99
N VAL A 200 -8.90 -3.81 -19.42
CA VAL A 200 -7.89 -2.83 -19.88
C VAL A 200 -6.92 -2.51 -18.75
N LYS A 201 -7.42 -2.21 -17.55
CA LYS A 201 -6.57 -1.94 -16.39
C LYS A 201 -5.62 -3.10 -16.05
N ASN A 202 -6.12 -4.35 -16.16
CA ASN A 202 -5.28 -5.53 -15.93
C ASN A 202 -4.16 -5.67 -16.96
N THR A 203 -4.36 -5.16 -18.19
CA THR A 203 -3.35 -5.14 -19.25
C THR A 203 -2.34 -4.01 -19.05
N GLU A 204 -2.79 -2.84 -18.59
CA GLU A 204 -1.93 -1.68 -18.31
C GLU A 204 -1.03 -1.91 -17.08
N HIS A 205 -1.52 -2.65 -16.08
CA HIS A 205 -0.82 -2.92 -14.82
C HIS A 205 -0.63 -4.44 -14.58
N PRO A 206 0.22 -5.12 -15.35
CA PRO A 206 0.40 -6.58 -15.26
C PRO A 206 1.04 -7.03 -13.94
N LEU A 207 1.74 -6.12 -13.25
CA LEU A 207 2.35 -6.38 -11.94
C LEU A 207 1.44 -5.98 -10.77
N ALA A 208 0.17 -5.65 -11.01
CA ALA A 208 -0.73 -5.21 -9.95
C ALA A 208 -0.83 -6.23 -8.80
N SER A 209 -0.70 -5.73 -7.57
CA SER A 209 -0.84 -6.48 -6.33
C SER A 209 -2.33 -6.69 -6.03
N LYS A 210 -2.82 -7.89 -6.35
CA LYS A 210 -4.23 -8.27 -6.24
C LYS A 210 -4.42 -9.43 -5.25
N ASP A 211 -5.60 -9.48 -4.66
CA ASP A 211 -6.05 -10.60 -3.86
C ASP A 211 -6.64 -11.73 -4.72
N SER A 212 -7.12 -12.79 -4.07
CA SER A 212 -7.74 -13.94 -4.74
C SER A 212 -9.03 -13.60 -5.50
N HIS A 213 -9.64 -12.45 -5.25
CA HIS A 213 -10.83 -11.95 -5.94
C HIS A 213 -10.48 -10.98 -7.08
N GLY A 214 -9.18 -10.74 -7.33
CA GLY A 214 -8.73 -9.78 -8.34
C GLY A 214 -8.87 -8.32 -7.92
N GLN A 215 -9.12 -8.05 -6.63
CA GLN A 215 -9.18 -6.68 -6.11
C GLN A 215 -7.77 -6.23 -5.70
N LEU A 216 -7.47 -4.94 -5.87
CA LEU A 216 -6.21 -4.38 -5.41
C LEU A 216 -6.03 -4.59 -3.90
N ARG A 217 -4.80 -4.92 -3.49
CA ARG A 217 -4.45 -5.09 -2.07
C ARG A 217 -4.28 -3.74 -1.38
N VAL A 218 -4.73 -3.66 -0.13
CA VAL A 218 -4.58 -2.46 0.69
C VAL A 218 -4.41 -2.80 2.16
N GLY A 219 -3.56 -2.03 2.84
CA GLY A 219 -3.41 -2.09 4.29
C GLY A 219 -4.01 -0.89 4.99
N ALA A 220 -4.20 -1.01 6.31
CA ALA A 220 -4.61 0.11 7.16
C ALA A 220 -3.89 0.07 8.51
N ALA A 221 -3.48 1.24 9.00
CA ALA A 221 -2.88 1.38 10.32
C ALA A 221 -3.95 1.48 11.42
N VAL A 222 -3.64 0.95 12.60
CA VAL A 222 -4.46 1.07 13.80
C VAL A 222 -3.60 1.35 15.02
N GLY A 223 -4.19 1.99 16.03
CA GLY A 223 -3.53 2.26 17.30
C GLY A 223 -3.67 1.11 18.30
N VAL A 224 -3.46 1.42 19.57
CA VAL A 224 -3.69 0.48 20.69
C VAL A 224 -4.76 0.96 21.66
N GLY A 225 -5.11 2.25 21.62
CA GLY A 225 -6.08 2.87 22.51
C GLY A 225 -7.54 2.47 22.24
N ASP A 226 -8.44 3.01 23.07
CA ASP A 226 -9.87 2.72 23.02
C ASP A 226 -10.50 3.09 21.67
N GLY A 227 -11.51 2.31 21.26
CA GLY A 227 -12.16 2.46 19.94
C GLY A 227 -11.40 1.82 18.78
N THR A 228 -10.25 1.21 19.04
CA THR A 228 -9.51 0.45 18.01
C THR A 228 -10.27 -0.80 17.58
N GLU A 229 -11.03 -1.43 18.47
CA GLU A 229 -11.84 -2.62 18.16
C GLU A 229 -12.85 -2.33 17.05
N GLU A 230 -13.68 -1.29 17.24
CA GLU A 230 -14.66 -0.83 16.25
C GLU A 230 -13.99 -0.46 14.92
N ARG A 231 -12.82 0.19 14.97
CA ARG A 231 -12.04 0.51 13.78
C ARG A 231 -11.62 -0.74 13.03
N VAL A 232 -11.08 -1.75 13.70
CA VAL A 232 -10.67 -3.01 13.05
C VAL A 232 -11.89 -3.74 12.47
N GLU A 233 -13.03 -3.76 13.17
CA GLU A 233 -14.29 -4.32 12.67
C GLU A 233 -14.74 -3.66 11.36
N LYS A 234 -14.72 -2.32 11.31
CA LYS A 234 -15.08 -1.54 10.11
C LYS A 234 -14.10 -1.78 8.96
N LEU A 235 -12.80 -1.85 9.24
CA LEU A 235 -11.77 -2.15 8.24
C LEU A 235 -11.92 -3.58 7.68
N ALA A 236 -12.21 -4.55 8.56
CA ALA A 236 -12.48 -5.93 8.17
C ALA A 236 -13.72 -6.02 7.26
N ALA A 237 -14.80 -5.33 7.62
CA ALA A 237 -16.00 -5.25 6.79
C ALA A 237 -15.76 -4.57 5.42
N ALA A 238 -14.83 -3.62 5.36
CA ALA A 238 -14.41 -2.98 4.12
C ALA A 238 -13.48 -3.85 3.25
N GLY A 239 -13.00 -4.99 3.76
CA GLY A 239 -12.15 -5.92 3.03
C GLY A 239 -10.65 -5.59 3.06
N VAL A 240 -10.15 -5.01 4.16
CA VAL A 240 -8.70 -4.77 4.33
C VAL A 240 -7.90 -6.08 4.27
N ASP A 241 -6.78 -6.08 3.55
CA ASP A 241 -5.91 -7.26 3.43
C ASP A 241 -4.97 -7.42 4.64
N VAL A 242 -4.51 -6.28 5.17
CA VAL A 242 -3.50 -6.23 6.23
C VAL A 242 -3.76 -5.09 7.21
N VAL A 243 -3.66 -5.39 8.51
CA VAL A 243 -3.74 -4.39 9.58
C VAL A 243 -2.36 -4.18 10.18
N VAL A 244 -1.93 -2.92 10.26
CA VAL A 244 -0.66 -2.52 10.86
C VAL A 244 -0.94 -1.91 12.24
N VAL A 245 -0.62 -2.64 13.31
CA VAL A 245 -0.64 -2.10 14.67
C VAL A 245 0.58 -1.18 14.81
N ASP A 246 0.36 0.12 14.68
CA ASP A 246 1.39 1.14 14.45
C ASP A 246 1.55 2.04 15.68
N THR A 247 2.64 1.83 16.42
CA THR A 247 3.05 2.65 17.56
C THR A 247 4.54 3.05 17.46
N ALA A 248 4.97 4.04 18.23
CA ALA A 248 6.39 4.36 18.37
C ALA A 248 7.20 3.25 19.07
N HIS A 249 6.58 2.47 19.97
CA HIS A 249 7.25 1.39 20.70
C HIS A 249 6.47 0.06 20.66
N GLY A 250 6.77 -0.74 19.64
CA GLY A 250 6.11 -2.02 19.34
C GLY A 250 6.37 -3.12 20.37
N HIS A 251 7.41 -2.99 21.21
CA HIS A 251 7.69 -3.94 22.29
C HIS A 251 6.93 -3.61 23.60
N SER A 252 5.82 -2.88 23.50
CA SER A 252 4.96 -2.59 24.64
C SER A 252 3.83 -3.62 24.77
N ARG A 253 3.39 -3.88 26.01
CA ARG A 253 2.31 -4.82 26.30
C ARG A 253 1.04 -4.54 25.47
N GLY A 254 0.65 -3.27 25.36
CA GLY A 254 -0.56 -2.88 24.62
C GLY A 254 -0.53 -3.30 23.15
N VAL A 255 0.64 -3.25 22.51
CA VAL A 255 0.82 -3.66 21.12
C VAL A 255 0.77 -5.17 20.98
N ILE A 256 1.49 -5.89 21.83
CA ILE A 256 1.51 -7.36 21.82
C ILE A 256 0.10 -7.91 22.01
N GLU A 257 -0.64 -7.38 22.97
CA GLU A 257 -2.04 -7.79 23.20
C GLU A 257 -2.95 -7.39 22.03
N ARG A 258 -2.74 -6.21 21.42
CA ARG A 258 -3.52 -5.79 20.25
C ARG A 258 -3.27 -6.70 19.05
N VAL A 259 -2.02 -7.06 18.76
CA VAL A 259 -1.68 -8.02 17.70
C VAL A 259 -2.37 -9.35 17.94
N ARG A 260 -2.27 -9.89 19.17
CA ARG A 260 -2.93 -11.14 19.56
C ARG A 260 -4.44 -11.06 19.41
N TRP A 261 -5.04 -9.93 19.81
CA TRP A 261 -6.47 -9.71 19.69
C TRP A 261 -6.94 -9.66 18.24
N VAL A 262 -6.25 -8.92 17.35
CA VAL A 262 -6.60 -8.86 15.93
C VAL A 262 -6.50 -10.26 15.31
N LYS A 263 -5.39 -10.98 15.57
CA LYS A 263 -5.19 -12.32 15.01
C LYS A 263 -6.24 -13.34 15.50
N LYS A 264 -6.67 -13.23 16.75
CA LYS A 264 -7.72 -14.08 17.33
C LYS A 264 -9.10 -13.82 16.72
N ASN A 265 -9.49 -12.56 16.55
CA ASN A 265 -10.85 -12.19 16.13
C ASN A 265 -11.00 -12.13 14.59
N PHE A 266 -9.91 -11.84 13.87
CA PHE A 266 -9.89 -11.72 12.41
C PHE A 266 -8.79 -12.58 11.80
N PRO A 267 -8.85 -13.91 11.92
CA PRO A 267 -7.74 -14.81 11.56
C PRO A 267 -7.35 -14.77 10.08
N ARG A 268 -8.25 -14.30 9.21
CA ARG A 268 -7.99 -14.17 7.76
C ARG A 268 -7.20 -12.91 7.41
N ILE A 269 -7.25 -11.88 8.27
CA ILE A 269 -6.53 -10.62 8.05
C ILE A 269 -5.08 -10.82 8.49
N GLN A 270 -4.13 -10.39 7.66
CA GLN A 270 -2.72 -10.42 8.04
C GLN A 270 -2.41 -9.27 9.01
N VAL A 271 -1.57 -9.52 10.01
CA VAL A 271 -1.29 -8.52 11.06
C VAL A 271 0.20 -8.18 11.08
N ILE A 272 0.51 -6.88 11.03
CA ILE A 272 1.87 -6.36 11.14
C ILE A 272 2.01 -5.62 12.48
N GLY A 273 3.01 -6.00 13.27
CA GLY A 273 3.34 -5.31 14.53
C GLY A 273 4.57 -4.41 14.40
N GLY A 274 4.50 -3.18 14.91
CA GLY A 274 5.67 -2.30 14.98
C GLY A 274 5.40 -0.94 15.63
N ASN A 275 6.40 -0.06 15.73
CA ASN A 275 7.79 -0.25 15.26
C ASN A 275 8.69 -0.90 16.32
N ILE A 276 9.62 -1.72 15.85
CA ILE A 276 10.65 -2.35 16.68
C ILE A 276 12.05 -2.05 16.14
N ALA A 277 13.08 -2.30 16.95
CA ALA A 277 14.47 -2.14 16.53
C ALA A 277 15.40 -3.21 17.13
N THR A 278 14.84 -4.26 17.74
CA THR A 278 15.61 -5.29 18.47
C THR A 278 15.05 -6.69 18.22
N ALA A 279 15.93 -7.68 18.32
CA ALA A 279 15.61 -9.10 18.20
C ALA A 279 14.52 -9.56 19.18
N ASP A 280 14.59 -9.14 20.44
CA ASP A 280 13.63 -9.58 21.47
C ASP A 280 12.22 -9.07 21.18
N ALA A 281 12.12 -7.81 20.71
CA ALA A 281 10.85 -7.24 20.30
C ALA A 281 10.24 -7.98 19.10
N ALA A 282 11.09 -8.43 18.16
CA ALA A 282 10.65 -9.23 17.02
C ALA A 282 10.06 -10.57 17.49
N ARG A 283 10.78 -11.30 18.35
CA ARG A 283 10.30 -12.59 18.88
C ARG A 283 8.99 -12.43 19.64
N ALA A 284 8.86 -11.41 20.47
CA ALA A 284 7.64 -11.14 21.23
C ALA A 284 6.42 -10.90 20.32
N LEU A 285 6.60 -10.14 19.22
CA LEU A 285 5.52 -9.91 18.26
C LEU A 285 5.17 -11.17 17.45
N VAL A 286 6.17 -11.97 17.06
CA VAL A 286 5.95 -13.27 16.40
C VAL A 286 5.18 -14.22 17.30
N GLU A 287 5.54 -14.31 18.58
CA GLU A 287 4.82 -15.11 19.58
C GLU A 287 3.37 -14.63 19.78
N ALA A 288 3.14 -13.31 19.67
CA ALA A 288 1.79 -12.75 19.71
C ALA A 288 0.93 -13.09 18.47
N GLY A 289 1.55 -13.61 17.40
CA GLY A 289 0.88 -13.98 16.16
C GLY A 289 1.03 -12.99 15.02
N ALA A 290 2.03 -12.09 15.05
CA ALA A 290 2.31 -11.21 13.92
C ALA A 290 2.70 -12.02 12.66
N ASP A 291 2.14 -11.62 11.52
CA ASP A 291 2.44 -12.18 10.20
C ASP A 291 3.57 -11.44 9.49
N CYS A 292 3.98 -10.28 10.01
CA CYS A 292 5.17 -9.50 9.64
C CYS A 292 5.51 -8.55 10.81
N VAL A 293 6.76 -8.10 10.90
CA VAL A 293 7.16 -7.02 11.83
C VAL A 293 7.64 -5.78 11.07
N LYS A 294 7.42 -4.59 11.64
CA LYS A 294 7.87 -3.31 11.07
C LYS A 294 9.04 -2.75 11.88
N VAL A 295 10.18 -2.55 11.21
CA VAL A 295 11.48 -2.26 11.83
C VAL A 295 11.92 -0.83 11.55
N GLY A 296 12.18 -0.07 12.62
CA GLY A 296 12.77 1.26 12.54
C GLY A 296 12.28 2.18 13.66
N ILE A 297 13.20 2.61 14.53
CA ILE A 297 12.91 3.60 15.58
C ILE A 297 13.81 4.82 15.38
N GLY A 298 13.19 5.94 15.01
CA GLY A 298 13.85 7.21 14.72
C GLY A 298 14.64 7.39 13.41
N PRO A 299 14.64 6.48 12.40
CA PRO A 299 15.39 6.72 11.17
C PRO A 299 14.69 7.68 10.18
N GLY A 300 13.40 7.96 10.40
CA GLY A 300 12.60 8.77 9.47
C GLY A 300 13.12 10.20 9.32
N SER A 301 13.07 10.75 8.11
CA SER A 301 13.61 12.08 7.78
C SER A 301 13.01 13.26 8.54
N ILE A 302 11.87 13.05 9.21
CA ILE A 302 11.12 14.05 9.97
C ILE A 302 10.84 13.60 11.42
N CYS A 303 11.48 12.50 11.84
CA CYS A 303 11.34 11.96 13.18
C CYS A 303 12.47 12.49 14.07
N THR A 304 12.11 12.98 15.24
CA THR A 304 13.06 13.53 16.22
C THR A 304 13.19 12.65 17.47
N THR A 305 12.56 11.47 17.52
CA THR A 305 12.64 10.52 18.66
C THR A 305 14.07 10.29 19.16
N ARG A 306 15.04 10.12 18.27
CA ARG A 306 16.46 9.93 18.66
C ARG A 306 17.08 11.15 19.34
N ILE A 307 16.61 12.34 18.99
CA ILE A 307 17.12 13.61 19.52
C ILE A 307 16.38 13.98 20.81
N VAL A 308 15.05 13.87 20.80
CA VAL A 308 14.19 14.30 21.91
C VAL A 308 14.18 13.27 23.04
N ALA A 309 13.99 11.98 22.72
CA ALA A 309 13.93 10.91 23.72
C ALA A 309 15.27 10.18 23.91
N GLY A 310 16.23 10.34 23.00
CA GLY A 310 17.53 9.65 23.07
C GLY A 310 17.45 8.16 22.72
N VAL A 311 16.37 7.70 22.08
CA VAL A 311 16.09 6.28 21.81
C VAL A 311 16.14 5.97 20.31
N GLY A 312 16.84 4.90 19.94
CA GLY A 312 16.84 4.36 18.57
C GLY A 312 18.02 3.44 18.29
N VAL A 313 18.00 2.80 17.12
CA VAL A 313 19.10 1.96 16.61
C VAL A 313 19.34 2.31 15.13
N PRO A 314 20.59 2.53 14.68
CA PRO A 314 20.92 2.70 13.27
C PRO A 314 20.29 1.62 12.37
N GLN A 315 19.73 2.05 11.24
CA GLN A 315 18.67 1.29 10.56
C GLN A 315 19.15 -0.04 9.95
N ILE A 316 20.34 -0.07 9.35
CA ILE A 316 20.91 -1.31 8.79
C ILE A 316 21.15 -2.34 9.89
N THR A 317 21.70 -1.92 11.03
CA THR A 317 21.87 -2.82 12.17
C THR A 317 20.55 -3.31 12.76
N ALA A 318 19.54 -2.44 12.88
CA ALA A 318 18.23 -2.85 13.35
C ALA A 318 17.58 -3.89 12.42
N ILE A 319 17.69 -3.70 11.11
CA ILE A 319 17.20 -4.66 10.10
C ILE A 319 17.93 -5.99 10.25
N ALA A 320 19.27 -5.98 10.25
CA ALA A 320 20.08 -7.20 10.30
C ALA A 320 19.84 -8.00 11.60
N ASP A 321 19.72 -7.33 12.75
CA ASP A 321 19.44 -8.00 14.03
C ASP A 321 18.06 -8.66 14.05
N VAL A 322 17.06 -7.98 13.52
CA VAL A 322 15.70 -8.50 13.46
C VAL A 322 15.62 -9.63 12.43
N ALA A 323 16.24 -9.48 11.26
CA ALA A 323 16.30 -10.52 10.23
C ALA A 323 16.85 -11.83 10.81
N LYS A 324 18.01 -11.75 11.49
CA LYS A 324 18.63 -12.90 12.16
C LYS A 324 17.73 -13.51 13.23
N ALA A 325 16.99 -12.70 13.98
CA ALA A 325 16.07 -13.19 15.01
C ALA A 325 14.83 -13.90 14.44
N LEU A 326 14.48 -13.61 13.18
CA LEU A 326 13.32 -14.16 12.48
C LEU A 326 13.66 -15.37 11.60
N GLU A 327 14.94 -15.74 11.45
CA GLU A 327 15.36 -16.94 10.73
C GLU A 327 14.58 -18.18 11.18
N GLY A 328 14.08 -18.96 10.22
CA GLY A 328 13.29 -20.16 10.49
C GLY A 328 11.84 -19.93 10.97
N THR A 329 11.44 -18.70 11.31
CA THR A 329 10.07 -18.41 11.77
C THR A 329 9.06 -18.29 10.63
N GLY A 330 9.54 -18.02 9.41
CA GLY A 330 8.72 -17.71 8.24
C GLY A 330 8.03 -16.34 8.28
N VAL A 331 8.40 -15.45 9.22
CA VAL A 331 7.88 -14.09 9.34
C VAL A 331 8.82 -13.10 8.64
N PRO A 332 8.34 -12.37 7.62
CA PRO A 332 9.13 -11.30 6.99
C PRO A 332 9.20 -10.04 7.87
N LEU A 333 10.06 -9.10 7.45
CA LEU A 333 10.16 -7.79 8.08
C LEU A 333 10.12 -6.66 7.04
N ILE A 334 9.61 -5.51 7.48
CA ILE A 334 9.59 -4.27 6.70
C ILE A 334 10.60 -3.28 7.28
N ALA A 335 11.48 -2.75 6.44
CA ALA A 335 12.33 -1.62 6.80
C ALA A 335 11.55 -0.30 6.67
N ASP A 336 11.30 0.39 7.77
CA ASP A 336 10.52 1.64 7.81
C ASP A 336 11.39 2.86 8.16
N GLY A 337 11.55 3.74 7.17
CA GLY A 337 12.25 5.02 7.32
C GLY A 337 13.76 5.01 7.05
N GLY A 338 14.33 6.20 6.87
CA GLY A 338 15.77 6.43 6.60
C GLY A 338 16.21 6.29 5.14
N ILE A 339 15.31 5.85 4.25
CA ILE A 339 15.59 5.63 2.83
C ILE A 339 15.49 6.96 2.07
N ARG A 340 16.56 7.33 1.35
CA ARG A 340 16.64 8.53 0.51
C ARG A 340 16.82 8.18 -0.98
N PHE A 341 17.53 7.09 -1.26
CA PHE A 341 17.84 6.65 -2.63
C PHE A 341 17.43 5.20 -2.86
N SER A 342 17.34 4.78 -4.13
CA SER A 342 17.09 3.38 -4.50
C SER A 342 18.20 2.42 -4.01
N GLY A 343 19.42 2.93 -3.85
CA GLY A 343 20.52 2.21 -3.21
C GLY A 343 20.22 1.87 -1.75
N ASP A 344 19.57 2.74 -0.99
CA ASP A 344 19.19 2.48 0.41
C ASP A 344 18.12 1.38 0.49
N VAL A 345 17.18 1.34 -0.47
CA VAL A 345 16.22 0.22 -0.60
C VAL A 345 16.98 -1.08 -0.83
N SER A 346 17.94 -1.08 -1.76
CA SER A 346 18.73 -2.27 -2.09
C SER A 346 19.54 -2.77 -0.88
N LYS A 347 20.16 -1.85 -0.11
CA LYS A 347 20.87 -2.16 1.13
C LYS A 347 19.92 -2.70 2.22
N ALA A 348 18.73 -2.12 2.39
CA ALA A 348 17.75 -2.63 3.34
C ALA A 348 17.29 -4.06 2.99
N LEU A 349 17.02 -4.32 1.70
CA LEU A 349 16.65 -5.64 1.22
C LEU A 349 17.78 -6.63 1.45
N ALA A 350 19.00 -6.32 1.03
CA ALA A 350 20.18 -7.17 1.25
C ALA A 350 20.47 -7.42 2.75
N ALA A 351 20.14 -6.48 3.64
CA ALA A 351 20.28 -6.67 5.08
C ALA A 351 19.21 -7.61 5.69
N GLY A 352 18.24 -8.08 4.91
CA GLY A 352 17.23 -9.05 5.32
C GLY A 352 15.79 -8.52 5.36
N ALA A 353 15.55 -7.27 4.95
CA ALA A 353 14.18 -6.79 4.80
C ALA A 353 13.50 -7.44 3.59
N SER A 354 12.21 -7.74 3.72
CA SER A 354 11.40 -8.25 2.61
C SER A 354 10.76 -7.12 1.81
N ALA A 355 10.45 -5.99 2.46
CA ALA A 355 9.95 -4.79 1.81
C ALA A 355 10.42 -3.52 2.53
N CYS A 356 10.32 -2.39 1.85
CA CYS A 356 10.71 -1.08 2.36
C CYS A 356 9.50 -0.13 2.40
N MET A 357 9.22 0.40 3.59
CA MET A 357 8.20 1.43 3.81
C MET A 357 8.83 2.82 3.77
N MET A 358 8.27 3.70 2.95
CA MET A 358 8.78 5.06 2.74
C MET A 358 7.67 6.10 2.84
N GLY A 359 7.96 7.20 3.54
CA GLY A 359 7.09 8.38 3.62
C GLY A 359 7.53 9.48 2.65
N GLY A 360 8.64 10.15 2.97
CA GLY A 360 9.12 11.34 2.25
C GLY A 360 9.45 11.11 0.77
N MET A 361 9.69 9.86 0.37
CA MET A 361 9.82 9.49 -1.03
C MET A 361 8.53 9.79 -1.81
N PHE A 362 7.37 9.48 -1.23
CA PHE A 362 6.05 9.56 -1.87
C PHE A 362 5.24 10.80 -1.49
N ALA A 363 5.55 11.48 -0.39
CA ALA A 363 4.78 12.64 0.09
C ALA A 363 4.61 13.78 -0.94
N GLY A 364 5.59 13.99 -1.82
CA GLY A 364 5.55 15.05 -2.85
C GLY A 364 4.84 14.67 -4.15
N THR A 365 4.19 13.51 -4.22
CA THR A 365 3.57 13.00 -5.46
C THR A 365 2.18 13.59 -5.70
N GLU A 366 1.68 13.44 -6.92
CA GLU A 366 0.32 13.85 -7.27
C GLU A 366 -0.75 13.05 -6.53
N GLU A 367 -0.48 11.77 -6.28
CA GLU A 367 -1.39 10.80 -5.68
C GLU A 367 -1.41 10.87 -4.14
N SER A 368 -0.38 11.44 -3.50
CA SER A 368 -0.39 11.67 -2.06
C SER A 368 -1.47 12.69 -1.66
N PRO A 369 -1.98 12.64 -0.42
CA PRO A 369 -2.90 13.65 0.10
C PRO A 369 -2.28 15.06 0.17
N GLY A 370 -3.15 16.05 0.36
CA GLY A 370 -2.75 17.47 0.47
C GLY A 370 -2.63 18.19 -0.87
N GLU A 371 -2.62 19.52 -0.78
CA GLU A 371 -2.59 20.42 -1.94
C GLU A 371 -1.17 20.76 -2.38
N VAL A 372 -1.04 21.12 -3.66
CA VAL A 372 0.21 21.67 -4.20
C VAL A 372 0.25 23.17 -3.94
N VAL A 373 1.25 23.62 -3.20
CA VAL A 373 1.46 25.01 -2.83
C VAL A 373 2.63 25.60 -3.61
N LEU A 374 2.44 26.78 -4.18
CA LEU A 374 3.51 27.52 -4.85
C LEU A 374 4.32 28.33 -3.83
N PHE A 375 5.62 28.12 -3.78
CA PHE A 375 6.53 28.89 -2.92
C PHE A 375 7.80 29.26 -3.68
N GLN A 376 8.13 30.55 -3.74
CA GLN A 376 9.30 31.07 -4.48
C GLN A 376 9.39 30.54 -5.92
N GLY A 377 8.24 30.46 -6.61
CA GLY A 377 8.16 30.00 -8.00
C GLY A 377 8.34 28.49 -8.21
N ARG A 378 8.42 27.69 -7.13
CA ARG A 378 8.45 26.21 -7.20
C ARG A 378 7.25 25.60 -6.48
N SER A 379 6.80 24.46 -6.99
CA SER A 379 5.68 23.72 -6.42
C SER A 379 6.14 22.78 -5.31
N TYR A 380 5.43 22.78 -4.19
CA TYR A 380 5.69 21.95 -3.01
C TYR A 380 4.40 21.28 -2.53
N LYS A 381 4.52 20.24 -1.70
CA LYS A 381 3.44 19.70 -0.88
C LYS A 381 3.82 19.72 0.60
N SER A 382 2.83 19.82 1.47
CA SER A 382 3.03 19.68 2.92
C SER A 382 3.46 18.25 3.26
N TYR A 383 4.36 18.12 4.23
CA TYR A 383 4.81 16.82 4.73
C TYR A 383 5.10 16.93 6.22
N ARG A 384 4.45 16.10 7.04
CA ARG A 384 4.57 16.15 8.49
C ARG A 384 4.74 14.77 9.11
N GLY A 385 5.45 14.73 10.22
CA GLY A 385 5.70 13.50 10.96
C GLY A 385 4.51 13.16 11.82
N MET A 386 4.21 11.87 12.01
CA MET A 386 3.12 11.51 12.91
C MET A 386 3.36 11.99 14.36
N GLY A 387 4.61 12.30 14.73
CA GLY A 387 4.96 12.90 16.01
C GLY A 387 5.03 14.43 16.00
N SER A 388 4.67 15.09 14.89
CA SER A 388 4.55 16.55 14.86
C SER A 388 3.34 16.99 15.64
N LEU A 389 3.37 18.24 16.12
CA LEU A 389 2.28 18.79 16.92
C LEU A 389 0.93 18.75 16.15
N GLY A 390 0.92 19.15 14.88
CA GLY A 390 -0.30 19.14 14.07
C GLY A 390 -0.84 17.73 13.83
N ALA A 391 0.03 16.76 13.53
CA ALA A 391 -0.41 15.38 13.35
C ALA A 391 -0.98 14.78 14.65
N MET A 392 -0.35 15.07 15.79
CA MET A 392 -0.79 14.56 17.09
C MET A 392 -2.15 15.13 17.51
N VAL A 393 -2.37 16.43 17.28
CA VAL A 393 -3.69 17.07 17.46
C VAL A 393 -4.74 16.43 16.56
N ASP A 394 -4.37 16.04 15.33
CA ASP A 394 -5.28 15.40 14.37
C ASP A 394 -5.45 13.87 14.59
N GLY A 395 -4.91 13.31 15.68
CA GLY A 395 -5.23 11.95 16.13
C GLY A 395 -4.08 10.95 16.19
N SER A 396 -2.83 11.38 16.06
CA SER A 396 -1.66 10.48 16.26
C SER A 396 -1.03 10.55 17.64
N ALA A 397 -1.60 11.29 18.61
CA ALA A 397 -1.05 11.41 19.96
C ALA A 397 -0.85 10.05 20.67
N ASP A 398 -1.79 9.13 20.53
CA ASP A 398 -1.74 7.79 21.14
C ASP A 398 -0.54 6.96 20.65
N ARG A 399 -0.06 7.23 19.42
CA ARG A 399 1.14 6.57 18.85
C ARG A 399 2.38 6.83 19.71
N TYR A 400 2.43 7.97 20.38
CA TYR A 400 3.55 8.43 21.23
C TYR A 400 3.21 8.39 22.72
N PHE A 401 2.18 7.62 23.11
CA PHE A 401 1.75 7.47 24.51
C PHE A 401 1.34 8.79 25.17
N GLN A 402 0.86 9.74 24.37
CA GLN A 402 0.36 11.03 24.86
C GLN A 402 -1.16 11.06 24.79
N ASP A 403 -1.77 11.67 25.80
CA ASP A 403 -3.23 11.78 25.91
C ASP A 403 -3.76 12.75 24.83
N PRO A 404 -4.67 12.30 23.93
CA PRO A 404 -5.28 13.16 22.92
C PRO A 404 -6.11 14.31 23.50
N SER A 405 -6.53 14.21 24.77
CA SER A 405 -7.29 15.25 25.46
C SER A 405 -6.43 16.39 26.04
N ASN A 406 -5.10 16.26 25.99
CA ASN A 406 -4.21 17.33 26.41
C ASN A 406 -4.23 18.52 25.45
N ASN A 407 -4.10 19.73 25.99
CA ASN A 407 -3.84 20.92 25.19
C ASN A 407 -2.53 20.76 24.41
N ALA A 408 -2.49 21.30 23.18
CA ALA A 408 -1.34 21.24 22.29
C ALA A 408 -0.03 21.68 22.98
N ASP A 409 -0.07 22.71 23.83
CA ASP A 409 1.10 23.23 24.55
C ASP A 409 1.73 22.24 25.54
N LYS A 410 1.02 21.17 25.91
CA LYS A 410 1.51 20.11 26.81
C LYS A 410 2.01 18.87 26.07
N LEU A 411 1.86 18.82 24.75
CA LEU A 411 2.36 17.72 23.94
C LEU A 411 3.88 17.85 23.74
N VAL A 412 4.59 16.73 23.77
CA VAL A 412 6.04 16.65 23.53
C VAL A 412 6.25 16.04 22.13
N PRO A 413 6.43 16.86 21.08
CA PRO A 413 6.49 16.34 19.72
C PRO A 413 7.78 15.56 19.45
N GLU A 414 7.63 14.39 18.84
CA GLU A 414 8.72 13.52 18.36
C GLU A 414 8.86 13.55 16.82
N GLY A 415 8.33 14.60 16.20
CA GLY A 415 8.49 14.89 14.78
C GLY A 415 8.30 16.36 14.44
N ILE A 416 8.58 16.69 13.17
CA ILE A 416 8.47 18.06 12.64
C ILE A 416 7.49 18.13 11.47
N GLU A 417 7.14 19.35 11.08
CA GLU A 417 6.41 19.66 9.85
C GLU A 417 7.33 20.38 8.88
N GLY A 418 7.16 20.09 7.60
CA GLY A 418 7.92 20.71 6.54
C GLY A 418 7.19 20.64 5.21
N ARG A 419 7.94 20.94 4.16
CA ARG A 419 7.47 20.86 2.78
C ARG A 419 8.46 20.05 1.96
N VAL A 420 7.94 19.28 1.02
CA VAL A 420 8.73 18.53 0.04
C VAL A 420 8.45 19.07 -1.35
N PRO A 421 9.44 19.10 -2.26
CA PRO A 421 9.21 19.49 -3.64
C PRO A 421 8.13 18.60 -4.27
N TYR A 422 7.27 19.18 -5.10
CA TYR A 422 6.36 18.40 -5.95
C TYR A 422 7.18 17.54 -6.92
N LYS A 423 6.84 16.25 -7.03
CA LYS A 423 7.63 15.25 -7.76
C LYS A 423 6.92 14.69 -9.01
N GLY A 424 5.71 15.15 -9.32
CA GLY A 424 4.89 14.55 -10.37
C GLY A 424 4.21 13.26 -9.90
N SER A 425 3.85 12.39 -10.85
CA SER A 425 3.23 11.09 -10.55
C SER A 425 4.19 10.15 -9.83
N VAL A 426 3.65 9.39 -8.88
CA VAL A 426 4.37 8.33 -8.15
C VAL A 426 4.93 7.25 -9.08
N ILE A 427 4.30 6.99 -10.23
CA ILE A 427 4.70 5.93 -11.18
C ILE A 427 6.14 6.15 -11.64
N ALA A 428 6.51 7.39 -11.94
CA ALA A 428 7.88 7.74 -12.35
C ALA A 428 8.90 7.46 -11.24
N ILE A 429 8.53 7.68 -9.99
CA ILE A 429 9.38 7.40 -8.83
C ILE A 429 9.53 5.89 -8.63
N ILE A 430 8.43 5.15 -8.66
CA ILE A 430 8.42 3.69 -8.53
C ILE A 430 9.31 3.05 -9.60
N TYR A 431 9.18 3.49 -10.85
CA TYR A 431 10.01 3.03 -11.96
C TYR A 431 11.51 3.19 -11.67
N GLN A 432 11.94 4.35 -11.16
CA GLN A 432 13.34 4.60 -10.82
C GLN A 432 13.81 3.78 -9.60
N LEU A 433 12.96 3.59 -8.59
CA LEU A 433 13.27 2.74 -7.43
C LEU A 433 13.46 1.29 -7.87
N VAL A 434 12.51 0.74 -8.63
CA VAL A 434 12.56 -0.61 -9.20
C VAL A 434 13.79 -0.78 -10.08
N GLY A 435 14.09 0.17 -10.97
CA GLY A 435 15.28 0.15 -11.81
C GLY A 435 16.58 0.10 -10.99
N GLY A 436 16.67 0.89 -9.91
CA GLY A 436 17.82 0.88 -9.01
C GLY A 436 18.01 -0.45 -8.27
N ILE A 437 16.92 -1.05 -7.78
CA ILE A 437 16.97 -2.37 -7.13
C ILE A 437 17.44 -3.44 -8.10
N ARG A 438 16.87 -3.45 -9.31
CA ARG A 438 17.25 -4.38 -10.39
C ARG A 438 18.73 -4.25 -10.76
N ALA A 439 19.22 -3.02 -10.87
CA ALA A 439 20.64 -2.76 -11.12
C ALA A 439 21.52 -3.30 -10.00
N SER A 440 21.17 -3.03 -8.73
CA SER A 440 21.90 -3.55 -7.57
C SER A 440 21.93 -5.08 -7.55
N MET A 441 20.79 -5.74 -7.82
CA MET A 441 20.72 -7.20 -7.91
C MET A 441 21.59 -7.77 -9.04
N GLY A 442 21.65 -7.08 -10.18
CA GLY A 442 22.57 -7.42 -11.28
C GLY A 442 24.03 -7.33 -10.87
N TYR A 443 24.45 -6.27 -10.16
CA TYR A 443 25.81 -6.13 -9.63
C TYR A 443 26.15 -7.18 -8.57
N CYS A 444 25.18 -7.59 -7.74
CA CYS A 444 25.35 -8.62 -6.72
C CYS A 444 25.18 -10.05 -7.26
N GLY A 445 24.92 -10.26 -8.55
CA GLY A 445 24.71 -11.60 -9.11
C GLY A 445 23.50 -12.35 -8.55
N CYS A 446 22.45 -11.62 -8.16
CA CYS A 446 21.28 -12.17 -7.48
C CYS A 446 20.04 -12.07 -8.38
N LYS A 447 19.40 -13.21 -8.68
CA LYS A 447 18.19 -13.21 -9.53
C LYS A 447 16.89 -12.93 -8.79
N SER A 448 16.87 -13.08 -7.46
CA SER A 448 15.69 -12.87 -6.63
C SER A 448 16.06 -12.23 -5.29
N ILE A 449 15.06 -11.71 -4.55
CA ILE A 449 15.26 -11.12 -3.23
C ILE A 449 15.81 -12.17 -2.24
N GLU A 450 15.38 -13.43 -2.36
CA GLU A 450 15.90 -14.52 -1.53
C GLU A 450 17.40 -14.77 -1.80
N GLU A 451 17.83 -14.70 -3.07
CA GLU A 451 19.27 -14.80 -3.38
C GLU A 451 20.04 -13.59 -2.84
N LEU A 452 19.43 -12.40 -2.87
CA LEU A 452 20.03 -11.20 -2.29
C LEU A 452 20.23 -11.35 -0.79
N HIS A 453 19.25 -11.90 -0.05
CA HIS A 453 19.39 -12.21 1.38
C HIS A 453 20.51 -13.21 1.67
N ALA A 454 20.65 -14.22 0.83
CA ALA A 454 21.58 -15.33 1.06
C ALA A 454 23.03 -15.01 0.66
N LYS A 455 23.23 -14.15 -0.35
CA LYS A 455 24.54 -13.98 -1.01
C LYS A 455 25.12 -12.56 -0.90
N ALA A 456 24.31 -11.53 -0.68
CA ALA A 456 24.82 -10.17 -0.72
C ALA A 456 25.77 -9.90 0.45
N GLU A 457 26.92 -9.31 0.13
CA GLU A 457 27.92 -8.92 1.10
C GLU A 457 28.00 -7.40 1.21
N PHE A 458 28.33 -6.93 2.42
CA PHE A 458 28.52 -5.51 2.71
C PHE A 458 29.98 -5.22 3.05
N VAL A 459 30.41 -4.02 2.70
CA VAL A 459 31.67 -3.43 3.17
C VAL A 459 31.37 -2.15 3.96
N GLU A 460 32.00 -2.02 5.13
CA GLU A 460 31.92 -0.78 5.92
C GLU A 460 32.81 0.29 5.28
N ILE A 461 32.29 1.51 5.19
CA ILE A 461 33.00 2.66 4.64
C ILE A 461 33.12 3.78 5.69
N THR A 462 34.07 4.68 5.45
CA THR A 462 34.23 5.89 6.27
C THR A 462 33.42 7.05 5.69
N ALA A 463 33.32 8.15 6.42
CA ALA A 463 32.72 9.39 5.90
C ALA A 463 33.40 9.90 4.61
N ALA A 464 34.69 9.59 4.38
CA ALA A 464 35.35 9.89 3.12
C ALA A 464 34.83 9.02 1.97
N GLY A 465 34.54 7.73 2.24
CA GLY A 465 33.90 6.84 1.28
C GLY A 465 32.49 7.28 0.90
N VAL A 466 31.73 7.87 1.84
CA VAL A 466 30.41 8.47 1.52
C VAL A 466 30.57 9.63 0.55
N ARG A 467 31.51 10.54 0.82
CA ARG A 467 31.80 11.66 -0.09
C ARG A 467 32.23 11.19 -1.48
N GLU A 468 33.07 10.16 -1.54
CA GLU A 468 33.48 9.53 -2.82
C GLU A 468 32.30 8.87 -3.55
N SER A 469 31.36 8.27 -2.81
CA SER A 469 30.19 7.60 -3.40
C SER A 469 29.22 8.58 -4.06
N HIS A 470 29.16 9.82 -3.59
CA HIS A 470 28.36 10.89 -4.18
C HIS A 470 29.10 11.57 -5.34
N VAL A 471 28.36 12.29 -6.19
CA VAL A 471 28.98 13.15 -7.22
C VAL A 471 29.88 14.18 -6.53
N HIS A 472 31.16 14.20 -6.89
CA HIS A 472 32.18 15.09 -6.33
C HIS A 472 33.02 15.72 -7.45
N ASP A 473 33.66 16.86 -7.14
CA ASP A 473 34.58 17.60 -8.01
C ASP A 473 34.02 18.08 -9.37
N VAL A 474 32.69 18.21 -9.48
CA VAL A 474 31.99 18.77 -10.65
C VAL A 474 30.78 19.62 -10.26
N GLN A 475 30.38 20.54 -11.15
CA GLN A 475 29.12 21.27 -11.02
C GLN A 475 28.00 20.52 -11.75
N ILE A 476 26.93 20.16 -11.04
CA ILE A 476 25.76 19.50 -11.63
C ILE A 476 24.99 20.51 -12.49
N THR A 477 24.97 20.29 -13.81
CA THR A 477 24.21 21.13 -14.76
C THR A 477 22.79 20.62 -15.02
N LYS A 478 22.56 19.32 -14.81
CA LYS A 478 21.26 18.66 -14.95
C LYS A 478 21.15 17.50 -13.96
N GLU A 479 20.15 17.55 -13.09
CA GLU A 479 19.85 16.47 -12.15
C GLU A 479 19.16 15.29 -12.83
N ALA A 480 19.41 14.09 -12.32
CA ALA A 480 18.70 12.88 -12.72
C ALA A 480 17.51 12.63 -11.79
N PRO A 481 16.41 12.01 -12.26
CA PRO A 481 15.22 11.75 -11.42
C PRO A 481 15.49 10.90 -10.17
N ASN A 482 16.54 10.08 -10.20
CA ASN A 482 16.94 9.13 -9.17
C ASN A 482 18.07 9.63 -8.25
N TYR A 483 18.60 10.84 -8.47
CA TYR A 483 19.69 11.40 -7.68
C TYR A 483 19.58 12.92 -7.56
N ARG A 484 19.54 13.40 -6.32
CA ARG A 484 19.70 14.81 -5.97
C ARG A 484 20.79 14.91 -4.93
N ALA A 485 21.75 15.82 -5.16
CA ALA A 485 22.69 16.24 -4.15
C ALA A 485 22.03 17.38 -3.36
N ASP A 486 22.04 17.28 -2.03
CA ASP A 486 21.65 18.38 -1.15
C ASP A 486 22.74 19.47 -1.09
#